data_AF-A0A4R2Q633-F1
#
_entry.id   AF-A0A4R2Q633-F1
#
_cell.length_a   1.000
_cell.length_b   1.000
_cell.length_c   1.000
_cell.angle_alpha   90.00
_cell.angle_beta   90.00
_cell.angle_gamma   90.00
#
_symmetry.space_group_name_H-M   'P 1'
#
loop_
_entity.id
_entity.type
_entity.pdbx_description
1 polymer ?
#
loop_
_entity_poly.entity_id
_entity_poly.type
_entity_poly.pdbx_seq_one_letter_code
_entity_poly.pdbx_strand_id
1 'polypeptide(L)' 'MATTSDGKTVIFRPYITTKDGRRIWAKWYGKKAFAIEVGPETNTTI' A
#
# COMPACT_ATOMS: atom_id res chain seq x y z
N MET A 1 7.66 -8.69 -7.96
CA MET A 1 6.66 -7.62 -7.74
C MET A 1 5.96 -7.42 -9.07
N ALA A 2 4.63 -7.40 -9.11
CA ALA A 2 3.89 -7.30 -10.36
C ALA A 2 3.81 -5.83 -10.78
N THR A 3 4.52 -5.48 -11.85
CA THR A 3 4.54 -4.11 -12.39
C THR A 3 3.45 -4.00 -13.45
N THR A 4 2.37 -3.29 -13.16
CA THR A 4 1.34 -2.97 -14.16
C THR A 4 1.89 -1.89 -15.10
N SER A 5 1.60 -1.97 -16.39
CA SER A 5 2.13 -1.16 -17.51
C SER A 5 1.97 0.37 -17.37
N ASP A 6 1.32 0.84 -16.32
CA ASP A 6 1.03 2.24 -15.96
C ASP A 6 2.12 2.87 -15.07
N GLY A 7 3.23 2.16 -14.78
CA GLY A 7 4.28 2.63 -13.87
C GLY A 7 3.86 2.68 -12.39
N LYS A 8 2.67 2.14 -12.06
CA LYS A 8 2.14 2.08 -10.70
C LYS A 8 2.51 0.75 -10.06
N THR A 9 3.20 0.81 -8.92
CA THR A 9 3.55 -0.38 -8.15
C THR A 9 2.50 -0.59 -7.07
N VAL A 10 1.85 -1.75 -7.07
CA VAL A 10 0.85 -2.07 -6.03
C VAL A 10 1.47 -3.03 -5.01
N ILE A 11 1.38 -2.67 -3.74
CA ILE A 11 1.80 -3.52 -2.61
C ILE A 11 0.57 -3.98 -1.84
N PHE A 12 0.52 -5.26 -1.49
CA PHE A 12 -0.55 -5.82 -0.67
C PHE A 12 -0.10 -6.00 0.78
N ARG A 13 -0.85 -5.45 1.74
CA ARG A 13 -0.55 -5.58 3.17
C ARG A 13 -1.75 -6.09 3.98
N PRO A 14 -1.56 -7.00 4.96
CA PRO A 14 -2.65 -7.50 5.80
C PRO A 14 -3.15 -6.48 6.83
N TYR A 15 -2.35 -5.45 7.12
CA TYR A 15 -2.71 -4.33 7.98
C TYR A 15 -2.13 -3.01 7.45
N ILE A 16 -2.75 -1.91 7.84
CA ILE A 16 -2.19 -0.56 7.73
C ILE A 16 -2.02 0.03 9.13
N THR A 17 -1.03 0.91 9.26
CA THR A 17 -0.83 1.69 10.49
C THR A 17 -1.34 3.11 10.23
N THR A 18 -2.25 3.57 11.06
CA THR A 18 -2.76 4.94 11.01
C THR A 18 -1.75 5.92 11.62
N LYS A 19 -1.91 7.22 11.36
CA LYS A 19 -0.99 8.26 11.85
C LYS A 19 -0.87 8.31 13.38
N ASP A 20 -1.91 7.90 14.10
CA ASP A 20 -1.96 7.73 15.56
C ASP A 20 -1.37 6.39 16.06
N GLY A 21 -0.75 5.59 15.17
CA GLY A 21 -0.06 4.35 15.53
C GLY A 21 -0.94 3.12 15.66
N ARG A 22 -2.25 3.23 15.42
CA ARG A 22 -3.17 2.08 15.50
C ARG A 22 -3.03 1.20 14.26
N ARG A 23 -3.08 -0.12 14.47
CA ARG A 23 -3.08 -1.10 13.37
C ARG A 23 -4.50 -1.47 13.01
N ILE A 24 -4.87 -1.20 11.76
CA ILE A 24 -6.14 -1.62 11.17
C ILE A 24 -5.88 -2.85 10.32
N TRP A 25 -6.58 -3.95 10.61
CA TRP A 25 -6.43 -5.21 9.91
C TRP A 25 -7.47 -5.38 8.80
N ALA A 26 -7.06 -5.88 7.64
CA ALA A 26 -7.96 -6.11 6.50
C ALA A 26 -9.09 -7.09 6.83
N LYS A 27 -8.79 -8.08 7.68
CA LYS A 27 -9.75 -9.11 8.13
C LYS A 27 -10.96 -8.54 8.85
N TRP A 28 -10.82 -7.40 9.53
CA TRP A 28 -11.95 -6.75 10.23
C TRP A 28 -13.01 -6.24 9.26
N TYR A 29 -12.66 -6.06 7.99
CA TYR A 29 -13.54 -5.61 6.91
C TYR A 29 -13.82 -6.71 5.89
N GLY A 30 -13.59 -7.98 6.23
CA GLY A 30 -13.79 -9.12 5.32
C GLY A 30 -12.81 -9.17 4.14
N LYS A 31 -11.71 -8.40 4.19
CA LYS A 31 -10.69 -8.36 3.13
C LYS A 31 -9.48 -9.22 3.51
N LYS A 32 -8.82 -9.79 2.51
CA LYS A 32 -7.55 -10.53 2.70
C LYS A 32 -6.35 -9.60 2.89
N ALA A 33 -6.32 -8.48 2.16
CA ALA A 33 -5.28 -7.47 2.23
C ALA A 33 -5.79 -6.09 1.75
N PHE A 34 -5.08 -5.04 2.14
CA PHE A 34 -5.17 -3.72 1.55
C PHE A 34 -4.25 -3.65 0.33
N ALA A 35 -4.77 -3.17 -0.80
CA ALA A 35 -3.98 -2.80 -1.96
C ALA A 35 -3.53 -1.34 -1.77
N ILE A 36 -2.22 -1.12 -1.82
CA ILE A 36 -1.61 0.19 -1.65
C ILE A 36 -0.89 0.52 -2.95
N GLU A 37 -1.38 1.55 -3.64
CA GLU A 37 -0.70 2.11 -4.80
C GLU A 37 0.50 2.92 -4.31
N VAL A 38 1.69 2.45 -4.65
CA VAL A 38 2.93 3.19 -4.49
C VAL A 38 3.16 3.89 -5.82
N GLY A 39 2.97 5.21 -5.80
CA GLY A 39 3.28 6.05 -6.96
C GLY A 39 4.75 5.92 -7.34
N PRO A 40 5.12 6.21 -8.60
CA PRO A 40 6.51 6.27 -9.00
C PRO A 40 7.20 7.26 -8.06
N GLU A 41 8.22 6.79 -7.36
CA GLU A 41 9.07 7.63 -6.54
C GLU A 41 9.54 8.81 -7.41
N THR A 42 9.05 10.02 -7.12
CA THR A 42 9.74 11.21 -7.60
C THR A 42 11.06 11.21 -6.88
N ASN A 43 12.09 10.67 -7.55
CA ASN A 43 13.48 10.77 -7.17
C ASN A 43 13.88 12.25 -7.30
N THR A 44 13.33 13.10 -6.45
CA THR A 44 13.73 14.48 -6.29
C THR A 44 15.02 14.46 -5.49
N THR A 45 16.13 14.33 -6.22
CA THR A 45 17.44 14.74 -5.75
C THR A 45 17.32 16.21 -5.31
N ILE A 46 17.42 16.46 -4.01
CA ILE A 46 17.63 17.77 -3.40
C ILE A 46 19.11 18.15 -3.43
#